data_AF-A0A3D2CKT9-F1
#
_entry.id   AF-A0A3D2CKT9-F1
#
_cell.length_a   1.000
_cell.length_b   1.000
_cell.length_c   1.000
_cell.angle_alpha   90.00
_cell.angle_beta   90.00
_cell.angle_gamma   90.00
#
_symmetry.space_group_name_H-M   'P 1'
#
loop_
_entity.id
_entity.type
_entity.pdbx_description
1 polymer ?
#
loop_
_entity_poly.entity_id
_entity_poly.type
_entity_poly.pdbx_seq_one_letter_code
_entity_poly.pdbx_strand_id
1 'polypeptide(L)'
;MCFFGLFPGFSTALHFPLNCGILRSYEIEIFALCSDRRQAMNLGEKLKQLRRLRGVTQKELAGNFLTRNMLSQIERGVAMPSYATIALLSKKLRVDPSYFFESSFSLEHYEILSALPQIKRCFSEGQYSLCLRLAEPFREIDSDELLWILSSASYHLGLDNFNHNDFEGAFFHFDCSLNYGRLCSLGSPYARQIEFYQSLMRHLQCGADFSLPSLLRGISDDPAFADYVSYIYLNGLLDNGQTEKASQLYDALRISDLNLRSHFNARLAASLLNYQRAKELLQQIIRSKEDLPFPFLYSVYNDLERYCKATEDYEGAYRCAVAKRRYEFKN
;
A
#
# COMPACT_ATOMS: atom_id res chain seq x y z
N MET A 1 9.71 -5.13 -16.87
CA MET A 1 9.26 -3.72 -16.97
C MET A 1 8.30 -3.47 -15.83
N CYS A 2 8.54 -2.41 -15.08
CA CYS A 2 7.68 -1.93 -14.01
C CYS A 2 6.26 -1.70 -14.53
N PHE A 3 5.24 -2.36 -13.98
CA PHE A 3 3.86 -1.93 -14.15
C PHE A 3 3.63 -0.70 -13.25
N PHE A 4 4.16 0.44 -13.71
CA PHE A 4 3.82 1.78 -13.23
C PHE A 4 2.99 2.46 -14.32
N GLY A 5 1.83 3.02 -13.93
CA GLY A 5 0.98 3.88 -14.77
C GLY A 5 -0.18 3.10 -15.39
N LEU A 6 -1.43 3.54 -15.34
CA LEU A 6 -2.04 4.84 -15.01
C LEU A 6 -3.37 4.57 -14.28
N PHE A 7 -3.99 5.55 -13.62
CA PHE A 7 -5.28 6.10 -14.09
C PHE A 7 -5.70 7.34 -13.25
N PRO A 8 -6.38 8.30 -13.90
CA PRO A 8 -6.79 9.58 -13.35
C PRO A 8 -8.10 9.47 -12.58
N GLY A 9 -8.34 10.44 -11.69
CA GLY A 9 -9.47 10.43 -10.78
C GLY A 9 -10.83 10.61 -11.45
N PHE A 10 -11.88 10.08 -10.82
CA PHE A 10 -13.24 10.62 -10.88
C PHE A 10 -14.01 10.30 -9.60
N SER A 11 -14.83 11.27 -9.24
CA SER A 11 -15.70 11.38 -8.06
C SER A 11 -17.05 10.71 -8.31
N THR A 12 -17.61 10.01 -7.32
CA THR A 12 -18.86 10.38 -6.61
C THR A 12 -19.47 9.19 -5.89
N ALA A 13 -20.09 9.50 -4.76
CA ALA A 13 -20.66 8.63 -3.73
C ALA A 13 -21.68 7.59 -4.20
N LEU A 14 -21.67 6.43 -3.53
CA LEU A 14 -22.83 5.55 -3.40
C LEU A 14 -22.85 4.95 -1.99
N HIS A 15 -23.82 5.42 -1.19
CA HIS A 15 -24.17 4.93 0.14
C HIS A 15 -24.77 3.52 0.04
N PHE A 16 -24.27 2.56 0.82
CA PHE A 16 -25.03 1.37 1.21
C PHE A 16 -24.81 1.03 2.70
N PRO A 17 -25.83 0.48 3.39
CA PRO A 17 -25.92 0.52 4.84
C PRO A 17 -25.19 -0.67 5.47
N LEU A 18 -24.26 -0.38 6.38
CA LEU A 18 -23.73 -1.39 7.30
C LEU A 18 -24.73 -1.57 8.44
N ASN A 19 -25.54 -2.63 8.35
CA ASN A 19 -26.29 -3.15 9.48
C ASN A 19 -25.56 -4.39 10.01
N CYS A 20 -24.56 -4.19 10.86
CA CYS A 20 -24.04 -5.24 11.72
C CYS A 20 -23.71 -4.60 13.07
N GLY A 21 -24.67 -4.70 13.99
CA GLY A 21 -24.55 -4.19 15.34
C GLY A 21 -23.64 -5.09 16.16
N ILE A 22 -22.40 -4.68 16.33
CA ILE A 22 -21.53 -4.82 17.51
C ILE A 22 -20.37 -3.87 17.20
N LEU A 23 -20.35 -2.67 17.79
CA LEU A 23 -19.20 -1.74 17.96
C LEU A 23 -19.67 -0.34 18.44
N ARG A 24 -20.80 -0.24 19.16
CA ARG A 24 -21.43 1.05 19.53
C ARG A 24 -21.03 1.60 20.91
N SER A 25 -19.91 1.15 21.48
CA SER A 25 -19.51 1.54 22.83
C SER A 25 -18.21 2.35 22.90
N TYR A 26 -17.46 2.52 21.81
CA TYR A 26 -16.18 3.25 21.83
C TYR A 26 -16.23 4.65 21.17
N GLU A 27 -17.31 5.00 20.44
CA GLU A 27 -17.38 6.27 19.70
C GLU A 27 -17.81 7.49 20.55
N ILE A 28 -18.31 7.29 21.77
CA ILE A 28 -18.94 8.38 22.54
C ILE A 28 -17.96 9.08 23.51
N GLU A 29 -16.85 8.46 23.90
CA GLU A 29 -15.85 9.11 24.77
C GLU A 29 -14.78 9.93 24.01
N ILE A 30 -14.54 9.65 22.73
CA ILE A 30 -13.53 10.38 21.94
C ILE A 30 -14.05 11.77 21.49
N PHE A 31 -15.37 11.93 21.35
CA PHE A 31 -15.96 13.20 20.88
C PHE A 31 -15.92 14.33 21.94
N ALA A 32 -15.69 13.99 23.21
CA ALA A 32 -15.74 14.94 24.33
C ALA A 32 -14.37 15.51 24.77
N LEU A 33 -13.26 15.13 24.12
CA LEU A 33 -11.93 15.68 24.37
C LEU A 33 -11.48 16.74 23.35
N CYS A 34 -12.26 16.96 22.28
CA CYS A 34 -11.93 17.88 21.19
C CYS A 34 -12.46 19.33 21.38
N SER A 35 -12.60 19.78 22.63
CA SER A 35 -13.05 21.14 22.93
C SER A 35 -12.32 21.77 24.11
N ASP A 36 -10.99 21.93 24.05
CA ASP A 36 -10.38 23.11 24.68
C ASP A 36 -9.00 23.53 24.10
N ARG A 37 -8.93 24.80 23.67
CA ARG A 37 -7.76 25.68 23.50
C ARG A 37 -6.48 25.17 22.80
N ARG A 38 -6.45 25.24 21.45
CA ARG A 38 -5.19 25.58 20.74
C ARG A 38 -5.13 27.11 20.59
N GLN A 39 -4.51 27.81 21.55
CA GLN A 39 -4.13 29.21 21.33
C GLN A 39 -3.11 29.25 20.18
N ALA A 40 -3.40 30.00 19.13
CA ALA A 40 -2.46 30.23 18.04
C ALA A 40 -1.20 30.90 18.60
N MET A 41 -0.10 30.16 18.63
CA MET A 41 1.19 30.70 19.09
C MET A 41 1.69 31.78 18.14
N ASN A 42 2.16 32.89 18.70
CA ASN A 42 2.82 33.92 17.90
C ASN A 42 4.25 33.51 17.53
N LEU A 43 4.85 34.20 16.54
CA LEU A 43 6.21 33.94 16.06
C LEU A 43 7.25 33.89 17.19
N GLY A 44 7.16 34.81 18.16
CA GLY A 44 8.08 34.91 19.29
C GLY A 44 8.02 33.68 20.20
N GLU A 45 6.82 33.19 20.48
CA GLU A 45 6.57 31.97 21.25
C GLU A 45 7.12 30.73 20.54
N LYS A 46 6.87 30.60 19.23
CA LYS A 46 7.44 29.53 18.40
C LYS A 46 8.95 29.52 18.44
N LEU A 47 9.58 30.69 18.29
CA LEU A 47 11.03 30.85 18.35
C LEU A 47 11.59 30.44 19.72
N LYS A 48 10.95 30.86 20.81
CA LYS A 48 11.35 30.53 22.17
C LYS A 48 11.22 29.03 22.45
N GLN A 49 10.13 28.40 22.01
CA GLN A 49 9.89 26.98 22.20
C GLN A 49 10.93 26.15 21.45
N LEU A 50 11.12 26.42 20.16
CA LEU A 50 12.09 25.72 19.32
C LEU A 50 13.52 25.89 19.85
N ARG A 51 13.89 27.09 20.31
CA ARG A 51 15.18 27.34 20.96
C ARG A 51 15.38 26.47 22.20
N ARG A 52 14.37 26.38 23.08
CA ARG A 52 14.42 25.56 24.29
C ARG A 52 14.54 24.08 23.99
N LEU A 53 13.79 23.58 23.01
CA LEU A 53 13.87 22.19 22.56
C LEU A 53 15.25 21.82 22.01
N ARG A 54 15.89 22.76 21.31
CA ARG A 54 17.26 22.60 20.83
C ARG A 54 18.33 22.82 21.90
N GLY A 55 17.94 23.13 23.14
CA GLY A 55 18.86 23.29 24.27
C GLY A 55 19.82 24.49 24.17
N VAL A 56 19.59 25.42 23.25
CA VAL A 56 20.50 26.56 23.01
C VAL A 56 20.10 27.80 23.80
N THR A 57 21.08 28.56 24.29
CA THR A 57 20.82 29.82 24.99
C THR A 57 20.46 30.94 24.01
N GLN A 58 19.81 32.01 24.48
CA GLN A 58 19.54 33.20 23.65
C GLN A 58 20.83 33.79 23.08
N LYS A 59 21.93 33.78 23.85
CA LYS A 59 23.23 34.30 23.41
C LYS A 59 23.80 33.46 22.26
N GLU A 60 23.72 32.13 22.38
CA GLU A 60 24.16 31.20 21.32
C GLU A 60 23.32 31.32 20.05
N LEU A 61 21.99 31.39 20.18
CA LEU A 61 21.11 31.53 19.03
C LEU A 61 21.34 32.87 18.32
N ALA A 62 21.45 33.98 19.07
CA ALA A 62 21.69 35.31 18.52
C ALA A 62 23.06 35.43 17.82
N GLY A 63 24.10 34.78 18.35
CA GLY A 63 25.46 34.80 17.77
C GLY A 63 25.98 36.23 17.57
N ASN A 64 26.56 36.50 16.40
CA ASN A 64 27.18 37.78 16.07
C ASN A 64 26.27 38.71 15.24
N PHE A 65 25.09 38.25 14.84
CA PHE A 65 24.20 38.98 13.93
C PHE A 65 22.99 39.60 14.63
N LEU A 66 22.76 39.25 15.90
CA LEU A 66 21.67 39.77 16.72
C LEU A 66 22.16 39.93 18.16
N THR A 67 21.70 40.96 18.88
CA THR A 67 22.00 41.08 20.31
C THR A 67 21.06 40.17 21.13
N ARG A 68 21.54 39.68 22.28
CA ARG A 68 20.71 38.88 23.21
C ARG A 68 19.41 39.61 23.59
N ASN A 69 19.49 40.93 23.79
CA ASN A 69 18.33 41.74 24.16
C ASN A 69 17.30 41.83 23.03
N MET A 70 17.73 42.00 21.77
CA MET A 70 16.82 41.98 20.62
C MET A 70 16.16 40.61 20.47
N LEU A 71 16.90 39.52 20.61
CA LEU A 71 16.30 38.17 20.58
C LEU A 71 15.27 37.98 21.71
N SER A 72 15.56 38.49 22.91
CA SER A 72 14.61 38.45 24.03
C SER A 72 13.36 39.33 23.81
N GLN A 73 13.44 40.39 23.03
CA GLN A 73 12.28 41.20 22.66
C GLN A 73 11.44 40.49 21.59
N ILE A 74 12.10 39.83 20.61
CA ILE A 74 11.44 39.01 19.60
C ILE A 74 10.69 37.83 20.24
N GLU A 75 11.34 37.09 21.14
CA GLU A 75 10.72 35.94 21.85
C GLU A 75 9.51 36.33 22.73
N ARG A 76 9.35 37.62 23.06
CA ARG A 76 8.21 38.15 23.82
C ARG A 76 7.17 38.84 22.93
N GLY A 77 7.35 38.84 21.61
CA GLY A 77 6.48 39.54 20.67
C GLY A 77 6.59 41.08 20.71
N VAL A 78 7.59 41.63 21.42
CA VAL A 78 7.78 43.08 21.58
C VAL A 78 8.45 43.70 20.36
N ALA A 79 9.26 42.92 19.64
CA ALA A 79 9.95 43.35 18.43
C ALA A 79 9.67 42.37 17.29
N MET A 80 9.29 42.90 16.13
CA MET A 80 9.13 42.11 14.90
C MET A 80 10.47 42.05 14.15
N PRO A 81 11.03 40.85 13.93
CA PRO A 81 12.27 40.70 13.17
C PRO A 81 12.03 40.88 11.67
N SER A 82 13.08 41.27 10.95
CA SER A 82 13.05 41.22 9.48
C SER A 82 13.10 39.77 8.97
N TYR A 83 12.64 39.55 7.74
CA TYR A 83 12.74 38.24 7.09
C TYR A 83 14.19 37.72 7.04
N ALA A 84 15.17 38.60 6.75
CA ALA A 84 16.58 38.23 6.77
C ALA A 84 17.05 37.71 8.14
N THR A 85 16.54 38.31 9.23
CA THR A 85 16.83 37.85 10.60
C THR A 85 16.19 36.49 10.86
N ILE A 86 14.94 36.30 10.42
CA ILE A 86 14.23 35.01 10.53
C ILE A 86 14.99 33.92 9.77
N ALA A 87 15.42 34.16 8.53
CA ALA A 87 16.18 33.19 7.74
C ALA A 87 17.49 32.74 8.43
N LEU A 88 18.20 33.67 9.08
CA LEU A 88 19.41 33.35 9.84
C LEU A 88 19.11 32.53 11.11
N LEU A 89 18.04 32.88 11.84
CA LEU A 89 17.58 32.13 13.01
C LEU A 89 17.10 30.72 12.63
N SER A 90 16.31 30.62 11.56
CA SER A 90 15.83 29.39 10.93
C SER A 90 16.98 28.44 10.59
N LYS A 91 18.03 28.95 9.94
CA LYS A 91 19.23 28.16 9.62
C LYS A 91 19.92 27.59 10.87
N LYS A 92 20.02 28.37 11.94
CA LYS A 92 20.61 27.91 13.21
C LYS A 92 19.73 26.88 13.92
N LEU A 93 18.42 27.04 13.87
CA LEU A 93 17.46 26.12 14.48
C LEU A 93 17.15 24.91 13.60
N ARG A 94 17.73 24.87 12.39
CA ARG A 94 17.53 23.85 11.35
C ARG A 94 16.05 23.72 11.00
N VAL A 95 15.41 24.86 10.76
CA VAL A 95 14.02 24.98 10.31
C VAL A 95 13.90 25.83 9.06
N ASP A 96 12.86 25.59 8.25
CA ASP A 96 12.50 26.48 7.15
C ASP A 96 11.94 27.80 7.71
N PRO A 97 12.21 28.97 7.09
CA PRO A 97 11.60 30.24 7.48
C PRO A 97 10.07 30.22 7.55
N SER A 98 9.37 29.42 6.73
CA SER A 98 7.90 29.35 6.68
C SER A 98 7.28 28.98 8.03
N TYR A 99 7.96 28.14 8.83
CA TYR A 99 7.51 27.67 10.15
C TYR A 99 7.04 28.79 11.09
N PHE A 100 7.72 29.94 11.03
CA PHE A 100 7.46 31.08 11.90
C PHE A 100 6.27 31.94 11.47
N PHE A 101 5.81 31.81 10.22
CA PHE A 101 4.75 32.63 9.65
C PHE A 101 3.40 31.91 9.59
N GLU A 102 3.38 30.58 9.62
CA GLU A 102 2.15 29.83 9.45
C GLU A 102 1.44 29.66 10.81
N SER A 103 0.23 30.21 10.95
CA SER A 103 -0.52 30.29 12.22
C SER A 103 -1.01 28.94 12.76
N SER A 104 -0.97 27.88 11.95
CA SER A 104 -1.47 26.53 12.24
C SER A 104 -0.39 25.50 12.63
N PHE A 105 0.90 25.83 12.51
CA PHE A 105 1.96 24.83 12.66
C PHE A 105 2.34 24.65 14.12
N SER A 106 1.99 23.49 14.69
CA SER A 106 2.64 22.95 15.90
C SER A 106 4.05 22.46 15.56
N LEU A 107 4.88 22.25 16.58
CA LEU A 107 6.21 21.66 16.41
C LEU A 107 6.13 20.27 15.74
N GLU A 108 5.11 19.48 16.08
CA GLU A 108 4.83 18.16 15.52
C GLU A 108 4.62 18.23 14.00
N HIS A 109 3.85 19.22 13.53
CA HIS A 109 3.60 19.41 12.09
C HIS A 109 4.89 19.78 11.33
N TYR A 110 5.82 20.49 11.98
CA TYR A 110 7.14 20.78 11.40
C TYR A 110 8.03 19.53 11.32
N GLU A 111 8.00 18.66 12.33
CA GLU A 111 8.80 17.43 12.31
C GLU A 111 8.38 16.53 11.13
N ILE A 112 7.07 16.47 10.83
CA ILE A 112 6.60 15.84 9.58
C ILE A 112 7.19 16.49 8.36
N LEU A 113 7.10 17.81 8.20
CA LEU A 113 7.63 18.48 6.99
C LEU A 113 9.10 18.17 6.74
N SER A 114 9.87 17.97 7.81
CA SER A 114 11.28 17.57 7.71
C SER A 114 11.48 16.11 7.30
N ALA A 115 10.58 15.20 7.71
CA ALA A 115 10.65 13.77 7.42
C ALA A 115 9.95 13.38 6.11
N LEU A 116 8.94 14.13 5.70
CA LEU A 116 8.08 13.85 4.54
C LEU A 116 8.85 13.65 3.22
N PRO A 117 9.92 14.44 2.90
CA PRO A 117 10.71 14.22 1.70
C PRO A 117 11.36 12.83 1.67
N GLN A 118 11.85 12.35 2.81
CA GLN A 118 12.45 11.03 2.92
C GLN A 118 11.39 9.93 2.80
N ILE A 119 10.22 10.11 3.43
CA ILE A 119 9.09 9.18 3.33
C ILE A 119 8.63 9.03 1.87
N LYS A 120 8.46 10.17 1.16
CA LYS A 120 8.09 10.19 -0.27
C LYS A 120 9.13 9.49 -1.15
N ARG A 121 10.42 9.70 -0.86
CA ARG A 121 11.50 9.02 -1.58
C ARG A 121 11.42 7.51 -1.39
N CYS A 122 11.33 7.03 -0.16
CA CYS A 122 11.17 5.60 0.12
C CYS A 122 9.92 5.03 -0.57
N PHE A 123 8.83 5.81 -0.65
CA PHE A 123 7.60 5.39 -1.32
C PHE A 123 7.82 5.23 -2.83
N SER A 124 8.46 6.21 -3.47
CA SER A 124 8.79 6.15 -4.90
C SER A 124 9.76 5.02 -5.26
N GLU A 125 10.62 4.62 -4.32
CA GLU A 125 11.56 3.50 -4.46
C GLU A 125 10.91 2.14 -4.13
N GLY A 126 9.63 2.09 -3.79
CA GLY A 126 8.91 0.84 -3.45
C GLY A 126 9.27 0.27 -2.07
N GLN A 127 9.98 1.01 -1.23
CA GLN A 127 10.40 0.58 0.11
C GLN A 127 9.29 0.81 1.14
N TYR A 128 8.12 0.21 0.92
CA TYR A 128 6.91 0.49 1.67
C TYR A 128 7.03 0.20 3.17
N SER A 129 7.74 -0.86 3.56
CA SER A 129 7.97 -1.19 4.97
C SER A 129 8.82 -0.13 5.68
N LEU A 130 9.77 0.49 4.97
CA LEU A 130 10.55 1.60 5.51
C LEU A 130 9.71 2.88 5.61
N CYS A 131 8.80 3.13 4.66
CA CYS A 131 7.85 4.25 4.74
C CYS A 131 7.05 4.22 6.05
N LEU A 132 6.46 3.06 6.37
CA LEU A 132 5.67 2.91 7.60
C LEU A 132 6.52 3.15 8.86
N ARG A 133 7.76 2.63 8.91
CA ARG A 133 8.66 2.85 10.04
C ARG A 133 9.07 4.30 10.22
N LEU A 134 9.38 5.01 9.12
CA LEU A 134 9.76 6.42 9.18
C LEU A 134 8.59 7.33 9.59
N ALA A 135 7.36 6.91 9.31
CA ALA A 135 6.17 7.62 9.67
C ALA A 135 5.63 7.30 11.08
N GLU A 136 6.16 6.28 11.75
CA GLU A 136 5.75 5.86 13.10
C GLU A 136 5.64 7.02 14.10
N PRO A 137 6.62 7.96 14.17
CA PRO A 137 6.57 9.06 15.13
C PRO A 137 5.44 10.06 14.87
N PHE A 138 4.79 9.98 13.70
CA PHE A 138 3.88 10.99 13.17
C PHE A 138 2.44 10.48 12.99
N ARG A 139 2.12 9.29 13.51
CA ARG A 139 0.82 8.63 13.30
C ARG A 139 -0.39 9.41 13.84
N GLU A 140 -0.20 10.23 14.87
CA GLU A 140 -1.28 11.01 15.50
C GLU A 140 -1.51 12.36 14.82
N ILE A 141 -0.71 12.71 13.81
CA ILE A 141 -0.79 14.01 13.17
C ILE A 141 -1.71 13.92 11.95
N ASP A 142 -2.71 14.80 11.94
CA ASP A 142 -3.67 14.93 10.85
C ASP A 142 -3.00 15.55 9.61
N SER A 143 -2.54 14.69 8.69
CA SER A 143 -1.97 15.09 7.40
C SER A 143 -2.49 14.16 6.29
N ASP A 144 -3.38 14.68 5.43
CA ASP A 144 -3.94 13.92 4.31
C ASP A 144 -2.87 13.35 3.38
N GLU A 145 -1.78 14.09 3.16
CA GLU A 145 -0.67 13.63 2.32
C GLU A 145 0.05 12.44 2.96
N LEU A 146 0.34 12.51 4.27
CA LEU A 146 0.94 11.39 4.97
C LEU A 146 -0.01 10.19 5.01
N LEU A 147 -1.28 10.41 5.36
CA LEU A 147 -2.32 9.36 5.42
C LEU A 147 -2.49 8.66 4.07
N TRP A 148 -2.46 9.41 2.96
CA TRP A 148 -2.51 8.84 1.61
C TRP A 148 -1.29 7.96 1.32
N ILE A 149 -0.09 8.41 1.68
CA ILE A 149 1.15 7.61 1.52
C ILE A 149 1.08 6.35 2.37
N LEU A 150 0.62 6.44 3.62
CA LEU A 150 0.49 5.30 4.54
C LEU A 150 -0.55 4.29 4.08
N SER A 151 -1.69 4.77 3.59
CA SER A 151 -2.72 3.93 2.99
C SER A 151 -2.13 3.17 1.80
N SER A 152 -1.48 3.87 0.89
CA SER A 152 -0.88 3.27 -0.31
C SER A 152 0.25 2.29 -0.01
N ALA A 153 1.14 2.64 0.91
CA ALA A 153 2.23 1.76 1.33
C ALA A 153 1.70 0.48 1.99
N SER A 154 0.67 0.60 2.84
CA SER A 154 0.03 -0.54 3.48
C SER A 154 -0.69 -1.43 2.45
N TYR A 155 -1.39 -0.85 1.47
CA TYR A 155 -2.00 -1.63 0.39
C TYR A 155 -0.96 -2.47 -0.38
N HIS A 156 0.17 -1.87 -0.76
CA HIS A 156 1.22 -2.58 -1.49
C HIS A 156 1.89 -3.68 -0.67
N LEU A 157 2.10 -3.48 0.64
CA LEU A 157 2.56 -4.55 1.53
C LEU A 157 1.52 -5.68 1.66
N GLY A 158 0.23 -5.33 1.70
CA GLY A 158 -0.86 -6.32 1.69
C GLY A 158 -0.83 -7.18 0.42
N LEU A 159 -0.61 -6.58 -0.75
CA LEU A 159 -0.42 -7.30 -2.01
C LEU A 159 0.82 -8.21 -1.98
N ASP A 160 1.94 -7.72 -1.45
CA ASP A 160 3.18 -8.50 -1.36
C ASP A 160 2.98 -9.74 -0.49
N ASN A 161 2.39 -9.58 0.70
CA ASN A 161 2.05 -10.70 1.58
C ASN A 161 1.07 -11.67 0.91
N PHE A 162 0.05 -11.16 0.23
CA PHE A 162 -0.91 -11.98 -0.52
C PHE A 162 -0.21 -12.83 -1.59
N ASN A 163 0.70 -12.23 -2.37
CA ASN A 163 1.47 -12.94 -3.41
C ASN A 163 2.39 -14.03 -2.84
N HIS A 164 2.83 -13.88 -1.59
CA HIS A 164 3.63 -14.88 -0.86
C HIS A 164 2.77 -15.88 -0.07
N ASN A 165 1.44 -15.86 -0.22
CA ASN A 165 0.47 -16.66 0.54
C ASN A 165 0.45 -16.41 2.05
N ASP A 166 1.01 -15.30 2.52
CA ASP A 166 0.85 -14.83 3.90
C ASP A 166 -0.48 -14.08 4.02
N PHE A 167 -1.58 -14.82 4.15
CA PHE A 167 -2.91 -14.22 4.22
C PHE A 167 -3.13 -13.42 5.51
N GLU A 168 -2.53 -13.83 6.63
CA GLU A 168 -2.65 -13.10 7.90
C GLU A 168 -2.00 -11.72 7.78
N GLY A 169 -0.75 -11.68 7.30
CA GLY A 169 -0.05 -10.43 7.03
C GLY A 169 -0.75 -9.58 5.96
N ALA A 170 -1.36 -10.20 4.95
CA ALA A 170 -2.12 -9.49 3.93
C ALA A 170 -3.38 -8.81 4.52
N PHE A 171 -4.17 -9.53 5.32
CA PHE A 171 -5.33 -8.96 6.02
C PHE A 171 -4.94 -7.77 6.89
N PHE A 172 -3.90 -7.93 7.70
CA PHE A 172 -3.40 -6.88 8.58
C PHE A 172 -3.09 -5.59 7.80
N HIS A 173 -2.29 -5.69 6.74
CA HIS A 173 -1.89 -4.50 5.98
C HIS A 173 -3.04 -3.89 5.17
N PHE A 174 -3.97 -4.70 4.68
CA PHE A 174 -5.19 -4.22 4.05
C PHE A 174 -6.09 -3.45 5.03
N ASP A 175 -6.26 -3.94 6.26
CA ASP A 175 -7.01 -3.22 7.30
C ASP A 175 -6.31 -1.90 7.69
N CYS A 176 -4.98 -1.91 7.82
CA CYS A 176 -4.21 -0.67 8.01
C CYS A 176 -4.47 0.33 6.86
N SER A 177 -4.45 -0.14 5.61
CA SER A 177 -4.72 0.71 4.45
C SER A 177 -6.11 1.34 4.50
N LEU A 178 -7.14 0.57 4.84
CA LEU A 178 -8.51 1.07 5.00
C LEU A 178 -8.61 2.08 6.14
N ASN A 179 -7.95 1.81 7.28
CA ASN A 179 -7.97 2.70 8.43
C ASN A 179 -7.33 4.05 8.13
N TYR A 180 -6.15 4.09 7.50
CA TYR A 180 -5.54 5.34 7.06
C TYR A 180 -6.40 6.07 6.03
N GLY A 181 -7.01 5.32 5.10
CA GLY A 181 -7.91 5.88 4.10
C GLY A 181 -9.19 6.49 4.67
N ARG A 182 -9.72 5.97 5.80
CA ARG A 182 -10.87 6.54 6.51
C ARG A 182 -10.54 7.88 7.18
N LEU A 183 -9.29 8.03 7.64
CA LEU A 183 -8.81 9.27 8.27
C LEU A 183 -8.47 10.34 7.23
N CYS A 184 -8.14 9.94 6.00
CA CYS A 184 -7.84 10.85 4.90
C CYS A 184 -9.11 11.50 4.36
N SER A 185 -9.11 12.83 4.20
CA SER A 185 -10.26 13.60 3.65
C SER A 185 -10.65 13.15 2.24
N LEU A 186 -9.72 12.58 1.48
CA LEU A 186 -9.95 12.07 0.13
C LEU A 186 -10.52 10.63 0.12
N GLY A 187 -10.62 9.99 1.29
CA GLY A 187 -11.05 8.60 1.42
C GLY A 187 -9.96 7.57 1.09
N SER A 188 -10.33 6.30 1.15
CA SER A 188 -9.42 5.18 0.88
C SER A 188 -9.28 4.94 -0.64
N PRO A 189 -8.08 5.13 -1.23
CA PRO A 189 -7.88 4.95 -2.67
C PRO A 189 -8.05 3.49 -3.13
N TYR A 190 -7.95 2.53 -2.21
CA TYR A 190 -7.96 1.09 -2.52
C TYR A 190 -9.12 0.32 -1.88
N ALA A 191 -10.16 1.01 -1.39
CA ALA A 191 -11.23 0.36 -0.61
C ALA A 191 -11.84 -0.86 -1.31
N ARG A 192 -12.23 -0.71 -2.58
CA ARG A 192 -12.86 -1.78 -3.36
C ARG A 192 -11.91 -2.93 -3.64
N GLN A 193 -10.65 -2.64 -3.97
CA GLN A 193 -9.61 -3.63 -4.23
C GLN A 193 -9.34 -4.44 -2.95
N ILE A 194 -9.23 -3.75 -1.82
CA ILE A 194 -9.01 -4.39 -0.52
C ILE A 194 -10.20 -5.28 -0.15
N GLU A 195 -11.43 -4.79 -0.24
CA GLU A 195 -12.63 -5.59 0.01
C GLU A 195 -12.68 -6.85 -0.85
N PHE A 196 -12.27 -6.72 -2.11
CA PHE A 196 -12.12 -7.84 -3.01
C PHE A 196 -11.07 -8.86 -2.50
N TYR A 197 -9.83 -8.43 -2.24
CA TYR A 197 -8.76 -9.33 -1.79
C TYR A 197 -9.09 -9.98 -0.44
N GLN A 198 -9.66 -9.23 0.49
CA GLN A 198 -10.14 -9.75 1.76
C GLN A 198 -11.24 -10.80 1.57
N SER A 199 -12.19 -10.58 0.67
CA SER A 199 -13.24 -11.56 0.37
C SER A 199 -12.69 -12.83 -0.27
N LEU A 200 -11.73 -12.68 -1.20
CA LEU A 200 -11.02 -13.79 -1.81
C LEU A 200 -10.26 -14.61 -0.75
N MET A 201 -9.47 -13.96 0.10
CA MET A 201 -8.72 -14.63 1.16
C MET A 201 -9.62 -15.34 2.18
N ARG A 202 -10.73 -14.71 2.61
CA ARG A 202 -11.70 -15.36 3.51
C ARG A 202 -12.26 -16.64 2.89
N HIS A 203 -12.52 -16.63 1.59
CA HIS A 203 -12.94 -17.86 0.92
C HIS A 203 -11.82 -18.91 0.88
N LEU A 204 -10.62 -18.53 0.46
CA LEU A 204 -9.48 -19.45 0.39
C LEU A 204 -9.21 -20.12 1.75
N GLN A 205 -9.47 -19.42 2.85
CA GLN A 205 -9.33 -19.93 4.22
C GLN A 205 -10.55 -20.72 4.73
N CYS A 206 -11.80 -20.32 4.43
CA CYS A 206 -13.00 -20.90 5.04
C CYS A 206 -13.81 -21.87 4.16
N GLY A 207 -13.50 -22.01 2.87
CA GLY A 207 -14.18 -22.96 1.97
C GLY A 207 -15.69 -22.70 1.75
N ALA A 208 -16.23 -21.56 2.17
CA ALA A 208 -17.65 -21.22 2.07
C ALA A 208 -18.13 -21.05 0.61
N ASP A 209 -19.45 -21.18 0.39
CA ASP A 209 -20.07 -20.98 -0.92
C ASP A 209 -20.01 -19.51 -1.36
N PHE A 210 -19.02 -19.21 -2.19
CA PHE A 210 -18.77 -17.90 -2.76
C PHE A 210 -19.25 -17.81 -4.20
N SER A 211 -19.94 -16.72 -4.53
CA SER A 211 -20.27 -16.36 -5.91
C SER A 211 -19.36 -15.21 -6.38
N LEU A 212 -18.18 -15.54 -6.92
CA LEU A 212 -17.29 -14.57 -7.57
C LEU A 212 -18.01 -13.67 -8.60
N PRO A 213 -18.97 -14.17 -9.42
CA PRO A 213 -19.69 -13.34 -10.39
C PRO A 213 -20.52 -12.20 -9.80
N SER A 214 -20.91 -12.29 -8.52
CA SER A 214 -21.66 -11.23 -7.83
C SER A 214 -20.72 -10.12 -7.33
N LEU A 215 -19.50 -10.48 -6.96
CA LEU A 215 -18.47 -9.56 -6.46
C LEU A 215 -17.82 -8.75 -7.60
N LEU A 216 -17.61 -9.38 -8.75
CA LEU A 216 -17.03 -8.72 -9.93
C LEU A 216 -17.92 -7.62 -10.52
N ARG A 217 -19.25 -7.66 -10.29
CA ARG A 217 -20.18 -6.63 -10.78
C ARG A 217 -19.93 -5.22 -10.19
N GLY A 218 -19.19 -5.10 -9.09
CA GLY A 218 -18.88 -3.81 -8.46
C GLY A 218 -17.49 -3.23 -8.77
N ILE A 219 -16.65 -3.99 -9.48
CA ILE A 219 -15.21 -3.70 -9.68
C ILE A 219 -14.91 -3.28 -11.14
N SER A 220 -15.86 -3.51 -12.06
CA SER A 220 -15.62 -3.71 -13.49
C SER A 220 -15.47 -2.45 -14.37
N ASP A 221 -14.58 -1.52 -14.02
CA ASP A 221 -14.06 -0.59 -15.03
C ASP A 221 -12.69 -1.04 -15.59
N ASP A 222 -12.02 -2.02 -14.95
CA ASP A 222 -10.74 -2.59 -15.40
C ASP A 222 -10.86 -4.10 -15.74
N PRO A 223 -10.96 -4.45 -17.04
CA PRO A 223 -11.00 -5.82 -17.51
C PRO A 223 -9.77 -6.67 -17.12
N ALA A 224 -8.57 -6.06 -17.04
CA ALA A 224 -7.35 -6.79 -16.74
C ALA A 224 -7.31 -7.26 -15.27
N PHE A 225 -7.82 -6.42 -14.37
CA PHE A 225 -7.98 -6.78 -12.96
C PHE A 225 -8.99 -7.93 -12.79
N ALA A 226 -10.14 -7.85 -13.46
CA ALA A 226 -11.17 -8.89 -13.40
C ALA A 226 -10.66 -10.25 -13.90
N ASP A 227 -9.85 -10.26 -14.95
CA ASP A 227 -9.20 -11.45 -15.49
C ASP A 227 -8.25 -12.09 -14.48
N TYR A 228 -7.36 -11.29 -13.90
CA TYR A 228 -6.37 -11.77 -12.94
C TYR A 228 -7.02 -12.35 -11.67
N VAL A 229 -8.04 -11.66 -11.17
CA VAL A 229 -8.86 -12.12 -10.05
C VAL A 229 -9.54 -13.46 -10.32
N SER A 230 -10.19 -13.56 -11.48
CA SER A 230 -10.88 -14.77 -11.91
C SER A 230 -9.90 -15.93 -12.02
N TYR A 231 -8.72 -15.65 -12.57
CA TYR A 231 -7.62 -16.60 -12.65
C TYR A 231 -7.15 -17.10 -11.27
N ILE A 232 -6.88 -16.22 -10.30
CA ILE A 232 -6.44 -16.65 -8.96
C ILE A 232 -7.51 -17.51 -8.29
N TYR A 233 -8.76 -17.06 -8.34
CA TYR A 233 -9.87 -17.75 -7.71
C TYR A 233 -10.04 -19.17 -8.25
N LEU A 234 -10.05 -19.32 -9.58
CA LEU A 234 -10.18 -20.62 -10.23
C LEU A 234 -9.02 -21.56 -9.89
N ASN A 235 -7.78 -21.07 -9.81
CA ASN A 235 -6.64 -21.89 -9.40
C ASN A 235 -6.70 -22.29 -7.93
N GLY A 236 -7.17 -21.41 -7.05
CA GLY A 236 -7.42 -21.74 -5.65
C GLY A 236 -8.46 -22.86 -5.48
N LEU A 237 -9.50 -22.88 -6.30
CA LEU A 237 -10.46 -23.99 -6.32
C LEU A 237 -9.80 -25.32 -6.72
N LEU A 238 -8.91 -25.30 -7.72
CA LEU A 238 -8.15 -26.50 -8.12
C LEU A 238 -7.23 -26.99 -7.01
N ASP A 239 -6.52 -26.08 -6.34
CA ASP A 239 -5.60 -26.42 -5.23
C ASP A 239 -6.34 -27.02 -4.03
N ASN A 240 -7.59 -26.61 -3.82
CA ASN A 240 -8.49 -27.17 -2.81
C ASN A 240 -9.22 -28.44 -3.27
N GLY A 241 -8.88 -29.00 -4.44
CA GLY A 241 -9.51 -30.21 -5.00
C GLY A 241 -10.93 -30.00 -5.54
N GLN A 242 -11.42 -28.77 -5.64
CA GLN A 242 -12.77 -28.43 -6.12
C GLN A 242 -12.81 -28.30 -7.66
N THR A 243 -12.32 -29.33 -8.36
CA THR A 243 -12.15 -29.34 -9.83
C THR A 243 -13.46 -29.08 -10.59
N GLU A 244 -14.57 -29.69 -10.16
CA GLU A 244 -15.86 -29.54 -10.82
C GLU A 244 -16.39 -28.10 -10.74
N LYS A 245 -16.29 -27.49 -9.56
CA LYS A 245 -16.68 -26.09 -9.32
C LYS A 245 -15.82 -25.13 -10.13
N ALA A 246 -14.51 -25.38 -10.22
CA ALA A 246 -13.60 -24.58 -11.05
C ALA A 246 -13.98 -24.67 -12.54
N SER A 247 -14.27 -25.86 -13.04
CA SER A 247 -14.67 -26.08 -14.44
C SER A 247 -15.99 -25.38 -14.78
N GLN A 248 -16.99 -25.44 -13.89
CA GLN A 248 -18.29 -24.79 -14.12
C GLN A 248 -18.19 -23.26 -14.15
N LEU A 249 -17.34 -22.68 -13.30
CA LEU A 249 -17.19 -21.22 -13.21
C LEU A 249 -16.29 -20.62 -14.29
N TYR A 250 -15.37 -21.42 -14.86
CA TYR A 250 -14.43 -20.95 -15.87
C TYR A 250 -15.14 -20.30 -17.08
N ASP A 251 -16.17 -20.96 -17.63
CA ASP A 251 -16.93 -20.43 -18.77
C ASP A 251 -17.75 -19.18 -18.41
N ALA A 252 -18.21 -19.08 -17.17
CA ALA A 252 -19.00 -17.96 -16.69
C ALA A 252 -18.16 -16.69 -16.48
N LEU A 253 -16.89 -16.84 -16.08
CA LEU A 253 -16.00 -15.72 -15.76
C LEU A 253 -15.39 -15.05 -16.99
N ARG A 254 -15.37 -15.73 -18.15
CA ARG A 254 -14.94 -15.17 -19.45
C ARG A 254 -13.63 -14.38 -19.41
N ILE A 255 -12.60 -14.98 -18.82
CA ILE A 255 -11.25 -14.38 -18.75
C ILE A 255 -10.78 -14.00 -20.17
N SER A 256 -10.45 -12.73 -20.41
CA SER A 256 -10.07 -12.24 -21.73
C SER A 256 -8.60 -12.55 -22.06
N ASP A 257 -7.71 -12.43 -21.08
CA ASP A 257 -6.28 -12.71 -21.20
C ASP A 257 -6.02 -14.17 -21.62
N LEU A 258 -5.29 -14.32 -22.73
CA LEU A 258 -5.00 -15.62 -23.32
C LEU A 258 -4.03 -16.44 -22.48
N ASN A 259 -3.05 -15.80 -21.86
CA ASN A 259 -2.01 -16.47 -21.07
C ASN A 259 -2.59 -17.00 -19.77
N LEU A 260 -3.41 -16.21 -19.07
CA LEU A 260 -4.11 -16.63 -17.85
C LEU A 260 -5.05 -17.81 -18.13
N ARG A 261 -5.84 -17.73 -19.20
CA ARG A 261 -6.69 -18.85 -19.65
C ARG A 261 -5.87 -20.10 -19.95
N SER A 262 -4.80 -19.97 -20.72
CA SER A 262 -3.97 -21.11 -21.12
C SER A 262 -3.33 -21.79 -19.92
N HIS A 263 -2.86 -21.00 -18.94
CA HIS A 263 -2.29 -21.54 -17.71
C HIS A 263 -3.34 -22.25 -16.85
N PHE A 264 -4.51 -21.65 -16.66
CA PHE A 264 -5.62 -22.31 -15.94
C PHE A 264 -6.04 -23.62 -16.62
N ASN A 265 -6.19 -23.63 -17.96
CA ASN A 265 -6.55 -24.85 -18.70
C ASN A 265 -5.51 -25.96 -18.53
N ALA A 266 -4.22 -25.61 -18.42
CA ALA A 266 -3.18 -26.58 -18.13
C ALA A 266 -3.35 -27.20 -16.73
N ARG A 267 -3.65 -26.38 -15.71
CA ARG A 267 -3.90 -26.85 -14.35
C ARG A 267 -5.18 -27.68 -14.24
N LEU A 268 -6.24 -27.29 -14.94
CA LEU A 268 -7.47 -28.06 -15.03
C LEU A 268 -7.24 -29.42 -15.72
N ALA A 269 -6.45 -29.46 -16.80
CA ALA A 269 -6.08 -30.72 -17.43
C ALA A 269 -5.29 -31.63 -16.48
N ALA A 270 -4.37 -31.06 -15.69
CA ALA A 270 -3.59 -31.80 -14.72
C ALA A 270 -4.42 -32.31 -13.53
N SER A 271 -5.42 -31.56 -13.05
CA SER A 271 -6.33 -32.04 -11.99
C SER A 271 -7.22 -33.19 -12.48
N LEU A 272 -7.43 -33.30 -13.80
CA LEU A 272 -8.06 -34.43 -14.48
C LEU A 272 -7.06 -35.53 -14.89
N LEU A 273 -5.84 -35.54 -14.34
CA LEU A 273 -4.76 -36.48 -14.61
C LEU A 273 -4.24 -36.50 -16.06
N ASN A 274 -4.57 -35.49 -16.86
CA ASN A 274 -4.09 -35.34 -18.23
C ASN A 274 -2.81 -34.49 -18.28
N TYR A 275 -1.74 -35.02 -17.69
CA TYR A 275 -0.46 -34.32 -17.56
C TYR A 275 0.20 -34.02 -18.92
N GLN A 276 0.00 -34.88 -19.92
CA GLN A 276 0.56 -34.64 -21.26
C GLN A 276 -0.05 -33.38 -21.89
N ARG A 277 -1.39 -33.24 -21.82
CA ARG A 277 -2.07 -32.04 -22.31
C ARG A 277 -1.67 -30.79 -21.53
N ALA A 278 -1.55 -30.91 -20.22
CA ALA A 278 -1.10 -29.81 -19.36
C ALA A 278 0.28 -29.29 -19.79
N LYS A 279 1.24 -30.19 -20.04
CA LYS A 279 2.59 -29.84 -20.53
C LYS A 279 2.54 -29.10 -21.86
N GLU A 280 1.76 -29.57 -22.83
CA GLU A 280 1.64 -28.93 -24.14
C GLU A 280 1.17 -27.48 -24.03
N LEU A 281 0.15 -27.23 -23.20
CA LEU A 281 -0.40 -25.90 -22.98
C LEU A 281 0.65 -24.96 -22.33
N LEU A 282 1.35 -25.42 -21.30
CA LEU A 282 2.40 -24.60 -20.67
C LEU A 282 3.59 -24.33 -21.60
N GLN A 283 3.96 -25.30 -22.43
CA GLN A 283 5.02 -25.11 -23.43
C GLN A 283 4.62 -24.11 -24.52
N GLN A 284 3.33 -24.03 -24.88
CA GLN A 284 2.84 -23.01 -25.81
C GLN A 284 2.99 -21.60 -25.22
N ILE A 285 2.69 -21.41 -23.93
CA ILE A 285 2.89 -20.12 -23.23
C ILE A 285 4.37 -19.73 -23.28
N ILE A 286 5.29 -20.65 -22.99
CA ILE A 286 6.73 -20.35 -23.01
C ILE A 286 7.23 -20.01 -24.43
N ARG A 287 6.64 -20.63 -25.46
CA ARG A 287 7.01 -20.41 -26.87
C ARG A 287 6.48 -19.10 -27.45
N SER A 288 5.50 -18.44 -26.83
CA SER A 288 4.87 -17.23 -27.39
C SER A 288 5.83 -16.04 -27.54
N LYS A 289 7.03 -16.10 -26.93
CA LYS A 289 8.06 -15.03 -26.95
C LYS A 289 7.57 -13.67 -26.43
N GLU A 290 6.42 -13.62 -25.75
CA GLU A 290 5.92 -12.43 -25.09
C GLU A 290 6.72 -12.16 -23.80
N ASP A 291 6.96 -10.88 -23.49
CA ASP A 291 7.55 -10.44 -22.23
C ASP A 291 6.51 -10.59 -21.11
N LEU A 292 6.38 -11.79 -20.57
CA LEU A 292 5.43 -12.12 -19.51
C LEU A 292 5.95 -11.68 -18.12
N PRO A 293 5.06 -11.28 -17.20
CA PRO A 293 5.44 -10.92 -15.83
C PRO A 293 6.17 -12.07 -15.11
N PHE A 294 7.21 -11.71 -14.34
CA PHE A 294 8.04 -12.70 -13.64
C PHE A 294 7.25 -13.65 -12.73
N PRO A 295 6.35 -13.19 -11.85
CA PRO A 295 5.58 -14.08 -10.97
C PRO A 295 4.72 -15.10 -11.75
N PHE A 296 4.21 -14.69 -12.91
CA PHE A 296 3.43 -15.55 -13.79
C PHE A 296 4.30 -16.64 -14.43
N LEU A 297 5.45 -16.27 -15.00
CA LEU A 297 6.40 -17.23 -15.57
C LEU A 297 6.92 -18.23 -14.52
N TYR A 298 7.18 -17.77 -13.30
CA TYR A 298 7.59 -18.66 -12.22
C TYR A 298 6.53 -19.73 -11.95
N SER A 299 5.25 -19.33 -11.88
CA SER A 299 4.12 -20.25 -11.71
C SER A 299 4.04 -21.27 -12.85
N VAL A 300 4.17 -20.80 -14.10
CA VAL A 300 4.19 -21.64 -15.31
C VAL A 300 5.31 -22.69 -15.25
N TYR A 301 6.54 -22.28 -14.93
CA TYR A 301 7.67 -23.21 -14.84
C TYR A 301 7.54 -24.17 -13.66
N ASN A 302 6.95 -23.73 -12.55
CA ASN A 302 6.73 -24.57 -11.38
C ASN A 302 5.73 -25.70 -11.67
N ASP A 303 4.61 -25.37 -12.32
CA ASP A 303 3.62 -26.36 -12.71
C ASP A 303 4.14 -27.27 -13.83
N LEU A 304 4.88 -26.72 -14.81
CA LEU A 304 5.50 -27.53 -15.86
C LEU A 304 6.52 -28.52 -15.28
N GLU A 305 7.33 -28.13 -14.29
CA GLU A 305 8.24 -29.04 -13.61
C GLU A 305 7.49 -30.20 -12.94
N ARG A 306 6.39 -29.91 -12.24
CA ARG A 306 5.55 -30.92 -11.58
C ARG A 306 4.98 -31.90 -12.60
N TYR A 307 4.46 -31.41 -13.72
CA TYR A 307 3.86 -32.26 -14.74
C TYR A 307 4.90 -33.07 -15.52
N CYS A 308 6.09 -32.50 -15.77
CA CYS A 308 7.22 -33.24 -16.32
C CYS A 308 7.58 -34.44 -15.43
N LYS A 309 7.71 -34.24 -14.11
CA LYS A 309 7.96 -35.31 -13.14
C LYS A 309 6.86 -36.37 -13.16
N ALA A 310 5.59 -35.96 -13.20
CA ALA A 310 4.44 -36.89 -13.27
C ALA A 310 4.43 -37.74 -14.56
N THR A 311 5.02 -37.25 -15.64
CA THR A 311 5.18 -37.98 -16.92
C THR A 311 6.56 -38.65 -17.08
N GLU A 312 7.37 -38.73 -16.02
CA GLU A 312 8.74 -39.29 -16.04
C GLU A 312 9.72 -38.55 -16.99
N ASP A 313 9.41 -37.31 -17.38
CA ASP A 313 10.26 -36.43 -18.18
C ASP A 313 11.22 -35.65 -17.28
N TYR A 314 12.22 -36.34 -16.74
CA TYR A 314 13.17 -35.75 -15.80
C TYR A 314 14.07 -34.68 -16.43
N GLU A 315 14.36 -34.80 -17.73
CA GLU A 315 15.13 -33.78 -18.45
C GLU A 315 14.35 -32.47 -18.56
N GLY A 316 13.06 -32.54 -18.92
CA GLY A 316 12.16 -31.40 -18.92
C GLY A 316 12.01 -30.76 -17.54
N ALA A 317 11.89 -31.57 -16.49
CA ALA A 317 11.82 -31.08 -15.11
C ALA A 317 13.10 -30.33 -14.70
N TYR A 318 14.28 -30.87 -15.03
CA TYR A 318 15.55 -30.21 -14.74
C TYR A 318 15.68 -28.86 -15.45
N ARG A 319 15.29 -28.79 -16.74
CA ARG A 319 15.29 -27.53 -17.50
C ARG A 319 14.39 -26.46 -16.85
N CYS A 320 13.21 -26.85 -16.35
CA CYS A 320 12.31 -25.94 -15.64
C CYS A 320 12.91 -25.45 -14.32
N ALA A 321 13.54 -26.33 -13.55
CA ALA A 321 14.22 -25.96 -12.30
C ALA A 321 15.36 -24.95 -12.54
N VAL A 322 16.16 -25.15 -13.60
CA VAL A 322 17.20 -24.19 -14.01
C VAL A 322 16.60 -22.87 -14.47
N ALA A 323 15.50 -22.91 -15.22
CA ALA A 323 14.79 -21.70 -15.64
C ALA A 323 14.35 -20.89 -14.42
N LYS A 324 13.69 -21.50 -13.43
CA LYS A 324 13.27 -20.82 -12.18
C LYS A 324 14.43 -20.13 -11.46
N ARG A 325 15.58 -20.80 -11.32
CA ARG A 325 16.77 -20.21 -10.66
C ARG A 325 17.32 -18.97 -11.37
N ARG A 326 17.22 -18.89 -12.70
CA ARG A 326 17.64 -17.67 -13.44
C ARG A 326 16.83 -16.44 -13.04
N TYR A 327 15.68 -16.63 -12.41
CA TYR A 327 14.76 -15.57 -12.06
C TYR A 327 14.66 -15.30 -10.54
N GLU A 328 15.23 -16.16 -9.68
CA GLU A 328 15.35 -15.93 -8.23
C GLU A 328 16.42 -14.88 -7.85
N PHE A 329 17.37 -14.56 -8.76
CA PHE A 329 18.51 -13.65 -8.50
C PHE A 329 18.36 -12.24 -9.11
N LYS A 330 17.13 -11.80 -9.41
CA LYS A 330 16.86 -10.46 -9.99
C LYS A 330 16.16 -9.48 -9.04
N ASN A 331 15.95 -9.84 -7.78
CA ASN A 331 15.43 -8.94 -6.74
C ASN A 331 16.55 -8.19 -6.04
#